data_AF-A0A656GJ94-F1
#
_entry.id   AF-A0A656GJ94-F1
#
_cell.length_a   1.000
_cell.length_b   1.000
_cell.length_c   1.000
_cell.angle_alpha   90.00
_cell.angle_beta   90.00
_cell.angle_gamma   90.00
#
_symmetry.space_group_name_H-M   'P 1'
#
loop_
_entity.id
_entity.type
_entity.pdbx_description
1 polymer ?
#
loop_
_entity_poly.entity_id
_entity_poly.type
_entity_poly.pdbx_seq_one_letter_code
_entity_poly.pdbx_strand_id
1 'polypeptide(L)'
;GKVRYLPLHPIAADRIHQYLESSGHHLADRKVPLFIPLRGKLTGAGIEVDGLGVHGLRATAATNALEHEADIAKVQVWLGHANISTTRIYDRRQNRAEDSPTFKVKY
;
A
#
# COMPACT_ATOMS: atom_id res chain seq x y z
N GLY A 1 -20.62 -0.84 -3.52
CA GLY A 1 -19.48 -1.61 -2.98
C GLY A 1 -19.53 -1.61 -1.47
N LYS A 2 -19.02 -2.65 -0.79
CA LYS A 2 -18.99 -2.72 0.68
C LYS A 2 -17.90 -1.80 1.24
N VAL A 3 -18.24 -0.96 2.22
CA VAL A 3 -17.28 -0.08 2.91
C VAL A 3 -16.34 -0.93 3.76
N ARG A 4 -15.05 -0.59 3.75
CA ARG A 4 -13.99 -1.26 4.54
C ARG A 4 -13.16 -0.20 5.23
N TYR A 5 -12.85 -0.43 6.50
CA TYR A 5 -11.96 0.44 7.26
C TYR A 5 -10.53 -0.05 7.10
N LEU A 6 -9.64 0.85 6.67
CA LEU A 6 -8.21 0.60 6.54
C LEU A 6 -7.48 1.37 7.64
N PRO A 7 -6.60 0.74 8.43
CA PRO A 7 -5.76 1.47 9.36
C PRO A 7 -4.85 2.43 8.59
N LEU A 8 -4.76 3.66 9.06
CA LEU A 8 -3.88 4.69 8.50
C LEU A 8 -2.70 4.88 9.44
N HIS A 9 -1.49 4.72 8.92
CA HIS A 9 -0.28 4.98 9.69
C HIS A 9 -0.20 6.47 10.06
N PRO A 10 0.21 6.86 11.28
CA PRO A 10 0.27 8.26 11.70
C PRO A 10 1.04 9.16 10.72
N ILE A 11 2.21 8.70 10.25
CA ILE A 11 2.98 9.43 9.23
C ILE A 11 2.15 9.70 7.97
N ALA A 12 1.35 8.74 7.49
CA ALA A 12 0.51 8.94 6.32
C ALA A 12 -0.62 9.94 6.60
N ALA A 13 -1.21 9.88 7.80
CA ALA A 13 -2.21 10.85 8.24
C ALA A 13 -1.63 12.28 8.29
N ASP A 14 -0.44 12.44 8.86
CA ASP A 14 0.25 13.73 8.94
C ASP A 14 0.54 14.31 7.55
N ARG A 15 0.96 13.46 6.60
CA ARG A 15 1.20 13.90 5.21
C ARG A 15 -0.08 14.32 4.50
N ILE A 16 -1.19 13.63 4.73
CA ILE A 16 -2.50 14.03 4.19
C ILE A 16 -2.93 15.37 4.81
N HIS A 17 -2.75 15.54 6.12
CA HIS A 17 -3.06 16.79 6.80
C HIS A 17 -2.21 17.95 6.25
N GLN A 18 -0.90 17.77 6.15
CA GLN A 18 0.01 18.76 5.58
C GLN A 18 -0.38 19.15 4.13
N TYR A 19 -0.76 18.17 3.32
CA TYR A 19 -1.26 18.42 1.96
C TYR A 19 -2.52 19.29 1.98
N LEU A 20 -3.49 18.96 2.82
CA LEU A 20 -4.75 19.71 2.94
C LEU A 20 -4.53 21.15 3.40
N GLU A 21 -3.66 21.37 4.38
CA GLU A 21 -3.27 22.72 4.82
C GLU A 21 -2.60 23.50 3.68
N SER A 22 -1.74 22.84 2.89
CA SER A 22 -1.01 23.49 1.79
C SER A 22 -1.91 23.82 0.59
N SER A 23 -2.92 22.98 0.31
CA SER A 23 -3.82 23.17 -0.83
C SER A 23 -4.99 24.09 -0.51
N GLY A 24 -5.45 24.12 0.75
CA GLY A 24 -6.53 25.00 1.24
C GLY A 24 -7.91 24.76 0.62
N HIS A 25 -8.06 23.82 -0.33
CA HIS A 25 -9.31 23.62 -1.09
C HIS A 25 -10.47 23.16 -0.22
N HIS A 26 -10.17 22.48 0.89
CA HIS A 26 -11.14 22.01 1.86
C HIS A 26 -11.73 23.12 2.75
N LEU A 27 -11.12 24.32 2.76
CA LEU A 27 -11.61 25.47 3.52
C LEU A 27 -12.78 26.16 2.82
N ALA A 28 -12.85 26.06 1.48
CA ALA A 28 -13.93 26.67 0.68
C ALA A 28 -15.23 25.87 0.75
N ASP A 29 -15.15 24.54 0.75
CA ASP A 29 -16.27 23.64 0.93
C ASP A 29 -15.78 22.31 1.53
N ARG A 30 -16.50 21.77 2.53
CA ARG A 30 -16.19 20.49 3.16
C ARG A 30 -16.54 19.27 2.30
N LYS A 31 -17.33 19.44 1.23
CA LYS A 31 -17.73 18.37 0.30
C LYS A 31 -16.81 18.20 -0.91
N VAL A 32 -15.64 18.85 -0.92
CA VAL A 32 -14.66 18.70 -2.01
C VAL A 32 -13.92 17.36 -1.96
N PRO A 33 -13.40 16.87 -3.10
CA PRO A 33 -12.55 15.69 -3.12
C PRO A 33 -11.29 15.84 -2.25
N LEU A 34 -10.83 14.72 -1.68
CA LEU A 34 -9.61 14.71 -0.86
C LEU A 34 -8.41 15.21 -1.66
N PHE A 35 -8.18 14.70 -2.87
CA PHE A 35 -7.08 15.11 -3.76
C PHE A 35 -7.61 15.82 -5.01
N ILE A 36 -7.05 16.99 -5.33
CA ILE A 36 -7.37 17.74 -6.56
C ILE A 36 -6.40 17.37 -7.71
N PRO A 37 -6.88 17.24 -8.96
CA PRO A 37 -6.02 16.98 -10.10
C PRO A 37 -5.06 18.14 -10.36
N LEU A 38 -3.78 17.84 -10.62
CA LEU A 38 -2.76 18.84 -10.97
C LEU A 38 -2.85 19.34 -12.43
N ARG A 39 -4.01 19.23 -13.09
CA ARG A 39 -4.16 19.61 -14.51
C ARG A 39 -3.93 21.11 -14.68
N GLY A 40 -2.75 21.47 -15.21
CA GLY A 40 -2.41 22.83 -15.64
C GLY A 40 -0.94 23.23 -15.44
N LYS A 41 -0.20 22.63 -14.50
CA LYS A 41 1.23 22.93 -14.30
C LYS A 41 2.02 21.66 -13.99
N LEU A 42 2.85 21.27 -14.97
CA LEU A 42 4.02 20.40 -14.83
C LEU A 42 3.77 19.06 -14.14
N THR A 43 3.39 18.04 -14.91
CA THR A 43 3.58 16.61 -14.55
C THR A 43 5.06 16.20 -14.58
N GLY A 44 5.99 17.13 -14.36
CA GLY A 44 7.44 16.92 -14.36
C GLY A 44 7.99 16.43 -13.03
N ALA A 45 7.14 16.19 -12.04
CA ALA A 45 7.50 15.56 -10.76
C ALA A 45 7.04 14.09 -10.69
N GLY A 46 6.89 13.43 -11.85
CA GLY A 46 6.78 11.98 -11.88
C GLY A 46 8.07 11.38 -11.33
N ILE A 47 7.98 10.59 -10.26
CA ILE A 47 9.08 9.73 -9.86
C ILE A 47 9.13 8.61 -10.90
N GLU A 48 9.88 8.82 -11.99
CA GLU A 48 10.09 7.79 -13.01
C GLU A 48 11.10 6.78 -12.45
N VAL A 49 10.56 5.65 -11.99
CA VAL A 49 11.35 4.48 -11.61
C VAL A 49 10.74 3.32 -12.34
N ASP A 50 11.57 2.53 -13.00
CA ASP A 50 11.09 1.36 -13.74
C ASP A 50 10.31 0.42 -12.80
N GLY A 51 9.12 0.02 -13.23
CA GLY A 51 8.20 -0.79 -12.43
C GLY A 51 7.47 -0.08 -11.28
N LEU A 52 7.69 1.22 -11.03
CA LEU A 52 6.95 1.96 -10.00
C LEU A 52 5.56 2.37 -10.51
N GLY A 53 4.53 1.69 -10.00
CA GLY A 53 3.14 2.01 -10.25
C GLY A 53 2.27 1.75 -9.03
N VAL A 54 1.05 2.29 -9.02
CA VAL A 54 0.11 2.15 -7.88
C VAL A 54 -0.22 0.69 -7.57
N HIS A 55 -0.21 -0.18 -8.57
CA HIS A 55 -0.37 -1.62 -8.36
C HIS A 55 0.87 -2.24 -7.69
N GLY A 56 2.08 -1.81 -8.08
CA GLY A 56 3.34 -2.21 -7.45
C GLY A 56 3.37 -1.82 -5.98
N LEU A 57 3.02 -0.57 -5.65
CA LEU A 57 2.92 -0.11 -4.26
C LEU A 57 1.94 -0.94 -3.42
N ARG A 58 0.80 -1.32 -4.00
CA ARG A 58 -0.16 -2.22 -3.33
C ARG A 58 0.43 -3.60 -3.07
N ALA A 59 1.14 -4.17 -4.03
CA ALA A 59 1.84 -5.44 -3.86
C ALA A 59 2.91 -5.35 -2.77
N THR A 60 3.73 -4.29 -2.78
CA THR A 60 4.75 -4.02 -1.77
C THR A 60 4.14 -3.89 -0.37
N ALA A 61 3.04 -3.15 -0.21
CA ALA A 61 2.37 -3.01 1.09
C ALA A 61 1.85 -4.37 1.60
N ALA A 62 1.29 -5.21 0.72
CA ALA A 62 0.82 -6.55 1.08
C ALA A 62 1.95 -7.47 1.52
N THR A 63 3.03 -7.54 0.72
CA THR A 63 4.20 -8.37 1.04
C THR A 63 4.88 -7.89 2.32
N ASN A 64 5.14 -6.59 2.48
CA ASN A 64 5.77 -6.06 3.68
C ASN A 64 4.96 -6.36 4.94
N ALA A 65 3.63 -6.22 4.89
CA ALA A 65 2.77 -6.55 6.04
C ALA A 65 2.89 -8.03 6.43
N LEU A 66 2.86 -8.93 5.44
CA LEU A 66 2.94 -10.37 5.68
C LEU A 66 4.33 -10.81 6.16
N GLU A 67 5.40 -10.22 5.61
CA GLU A 67 6.79 -10.47 6.06
C GLU A 67 7.03 -10.01 7.50
N HIS A 68 6.29 -9.00 7.98
CA HIS A 68 6.31 -8.55 9.37
C HIS A 68 5.19 -9.20 10.22
N GLU A 69 4.83 -10.44 9.87
CA GLU A 69 3.93 -11.31 10.63
C GLU A 69 2.50 -10.78 10.82
N ALA A 70 2.02 -9.90 9.93
CA ALA A 70 0.61 -9.56 9.92
C ALA A 70 -0.27 -10.79 9.58
N ASP A 71 -1.42 -10.86 10.24
CA ASP A 71 -2.43 -11.88 9.96
C ASP A 71 -2.95 -11.76 8.52
N ILE A 72 -2.83 -12.85 7.75
CA ILE A 72 -3.24 -12.92 6.35
C ILE A 72 -4.74 -12.64 6.15
N ALA A 73 -5.60 -12.98 7.12
CA ALA A 73 -7.01 -12.65 7.07
C ALA A 73 -7.26 -11.14 7.16
N LYS A 74 -6.46 -10.43 7.97
CA LYS A 74 -6.52 -8.96 8.06
C LYS A 74 -6.01 -8.31 6.78
N VAL A 75 -4.89 -8.79 6.24
CA VAL A 75 -4.34 -8.31 4.96
C VAL A 75 -5.33 -8.53 3.81
N GLN A 76 -6.00 -9.68 3.75
CA GLN A 76 -7.08 -9.94 2.77
C GLN A 76 -8.20 -8.88 2.86
N VAL A 77 -8.64 -8.56 4.08
CA VAL A 77 -9.69 -7.55 4.30
C VAL A 77 -9.23 -6.18 3.82
N TRP A 78 -7.98 -5.78 4.13
CA TRP A 78 -7.38 -4.51 3.72
C TRP A 78 -7.27 -4.38 2.20
N LEU A 79 -6.83 -5.45 1.53
CA LEU A 79 -6.76 -5.48 0.07
C LEU A 79 -8.15 -5.60 -0.58
N GLY A 80 -9.18 -5.99 0.18
CA GLY A 80 -10.52 -6.20 -0.36
C GLY A 80 -10.60 -7.42 -1.27
N HIS A 81 -9.72 -8.41 -1.09
CA HIS A 81 -9.76 -9.66 -1.85
C HIS A 81 -10.98 -10.50 -1.45
N ALA A 82 -11.66 -11.05 -2.45
CA ALA A 82 -12.80 -11.94 -2.24
C ALA A 82 -12.38 -13.36 -1.84
N ASN A 83 -11.16 -13.77 -2.23
CA ASN A 83 -10.62 -15.08 -1.94
C ASN A 83 -9.23 -14.94 -1.30
N ILE A 84 -8.97 -15.71 -0.26
CA ILE A 84 -7.69 -15.73 0.44
C ILE A 84 -6.54 -16.16 -0.49
N SER A 85 -6.82 -16.98 -1.51
CA SER A 85 -5.83 -17.43 -2.50
C SER A 85 -5.15 -16.26 -3.22
N THR A 86 -5.88 -15.19 -3.53
CA THR A 86 -5.29 -14.01 -4.20
C THR A 86 -4.46 -13.15 -3.25
N THR A 87 -4.56 -13.37 -1.94
CA THR A 87 -3.68 -12.76 -0.93
C THR A 87 -2.43 -13.60 -0.72
N ARG A 88 -2.55 -14.93 -0.78
CA ARG A 88 -1.43 -15.87 -0.61
C ARG A 88 -0.29 -15.66 -1.62
N ILE A 89 -0.56 -15.11 -2.80
CA ILE A 89 0.49 -14.79 -3.79
C ILE A 89 1.53 -13.80 -3.24
N TYR A 90 1.18 -13.03 -2.22
CA TYR A 90 2.07 -12.05 -1.57
C TYR A 90 2.78 -12.62 -0.33
N ASP A 91 2.37 -13.78 0.18
CA ASP A 91 2.93 -14.39 1.39
C ASP A 91 4.20 -15.18 1.04
N ARG A 92 5.36 -14.55 1.25
CA ARG A 92 6.67 -15.13 0.94
C ARG A 92 7.24 -16.00 2.07
N ARG A 93 6.60 -16.01 3.26
CA ARG A 93 7.10 -16.71 4.46
C ARG A 93 7.24 -18.23 4.26
N GLN A 94 6.45 -18.81 3.37
CA GLN A 94 6.48 -20.24 3.06
C GLN A 94 7.61 -20.66 2.09
N ASN A 95 8.32 -19.69 1.49
CA ASN A 95 9.33 -19.93 0.46
C ASN A 95 10.69 -19.29 0.79
N ARG A 96 10.99 -19.12 2.07
CA ARG A 96 12.25 -18.52 2.50
C ARG A 96 13.41 -19.44 2.15
N ALA A 97 14.49 -18.88 1.61
CA ALA A 97 15.64 -19.67 1.16
C ALA A 97 16.28 -20.43 2.33
N GLU A 98 16.30 -19.81 3.52
CA GLU A 98 16.80 -20.38 4.76
C GLU A 98 16.02 -21.62 5.26
N ASP A 99 14.77 -21.80 4.83
CA ASP A 99 13.97 -22.98 5.14
C ASP A 99 14.23 -24.14 4.17
N SER A 100 14.96 -23.89 3.07
CA SER A 100 15.30 -24.92 2.07
C SER A 100 16.25 -25.98 2.63
N PRO A 101 16.00 -27.28 2.37
CA PRO A 101 16.93 -28.36 2.73
C PRO A 101 18.34 -28.12 2.18
N THR A 102 18.45 -27.55 0.97
CA THR A 102 19.73 -27.27 0.32
C THR A 102 20.53 -26.19 1.04
N PHE A 103 19.86 -25.23 1.69
CA PHE A 103 20.53 -24.13 2.40
C PHE A 103 21.12 -24.57 3.75
N LYS A 104 20.62 -25.66 4.34
CA LYS A 104 21.06 -26.19 5.65
C LYS A 104 22.25 -27.15 5.56
N VAL A 105 22.68 -27.53 4.36
CA VAL A 105 23.84 -28.40 4.15
C VAL A 105 25.12 -27.58 4.36
N LYS A 106 25.92 -27.94 5.36
CA LYS A 106 27.29 -27.46 5.49
C LYS A 106 28.22 -28.38 4.69
N TYR A 107 28.95 -27.82 3.74
CA TYR A 107 30.08 -28.47 3.07
C TYR A 107 31.34 -28.36 3.92
#